data_AF-A0A224YY55-F1
#
_entry.id   AF-A0A224YY55-F1
#
_cell.length_a   1.000
_cell.length_b   1.000
_cell.length_c   1.000
_cell.angle_alpha   90.00
_cell.angle_beta   90.00
_cell.angle_gamma   90.00
#
_symmetry.space_group_name_H-M   'P 1'
#
loop_
_entity.id
_entity.type
_entity.pdbx_description
1 polymer ?
#
loop_
_entity_poly.entity_id
_entity_poly.type
_entity_poly.pdbx_seq_one_letter_code
_entity_poly.pdbx_strand_id
1 'polypeptide(L)'
;MIDATPFRQWYEAHYALPLGRKKGAKLADIEGGALVKKRSKKLEKKIKERQKLAKVDPLLEEQFMTGRVKACISSRPGQCGRCDGYILEGKELEFYTKKIKSKKGK
;
A
#
# COMPACT_ATOMS: atom_id res chain seq x y z
N MET A 1 12.15 2.51 5.61
CA MET A 1 10.80 2.91 5.18
C MET A 1 10.90 3.37 3.74
N ILE A 2 9.87 3.13 2.93
CA ILE A 2 9.83 3.50 1.51
C ILE A 2 8.54 4.28 1.22
N ASP A 3 8.49 4.97 0.08
CA ASP A 3 7.31 5.68 -0.39
C ASP A 3 6.16 4.71 -0.72
N ALA A 4 4.97 5.01 -0.20
CA ALA A 4 3.77 4.21 -0.40
C ALA A 4 3.00 4.58 -1.70
N THR A 5 3.34 5.71 -2.32
CA THR A 5 2.60 6.29 -3.46
C THR A 5 2.49 5.36 -4.66
N PRO A 6 3.58 4.69 -5.13
CA PRO A 6 3.49 3.79 -6.28
C PRO A 6 2.54 2.61 -6.05
N PHE A 7 2.57 2.04 -4.84
CA PHE A 7 1.72 0.92 -4.45
C PHE A 7 0.25 1.34 -4.35
N ARG A 8 -0.01 2.53 -3.79
CA ARG A 8 -1.36 3.10 -3.74
C ARG A 8 -1.93 3.35 -5.14
N GLN A 9 -1.14 3.95 -6.05
CA GLN A 9 -1.55 4.18 -7.43
C GLN A 9 -1.90 2.86 -8.14
N TRP A 10 -1.07 1.82 -7.96
CA TRP A 10 -1.35 0.50 -8.50
C TRP A 10 -2.64 -0.10 -7.93
N TYR A 11 -2.83 -0.04 -6.61
CA TYR A 11 -4.03 -0.56 -5.95
C TYR A 11 -5.31 0.12 -6.43
N GLU A 12 -5.30 1.45 -6.50
CA GLU A 12 -6.45 2.24 -6.97
C GLU A 12 -6.75 1.96 -8.46
N ALA A 13 -5.72 1.75 -9.29
CA ALA A 13 -5.90 1.35 -10.68
C ALA A 13 -6.43 -0.08 -10.83
N HIS A 14 -6.00 -1.00 -9.96
CA HIS A 14 -6.30 -2.42 -10.05
C HIS A 14 -7.71 -2.76 -9.52
N TYR A 15 -8.05 -2.23 -8.35
CA TYR A 15 -9.28 -2.53 -7.61
C TYR A 15 -10.35 -1.44 -7.73
N ALA A 16 -9.98 -0.23 -8.19
CA ALA A 16 -10.86 0.93 -8.19
C ALA A 16 -11.50 1.19 -6.81
N LEU A 17 -10.70 1.00 -5.76
CA LEU A 17 -11.03 1.33 -4.37
C LEU A 17 -9.96 2.26 -3.82
N PRO A 18 -10.33 3.25 -2.99
CA PRO A 18 -9.36 4.12 -2.33
C PRO A 18 -8.55 3.32 -1.29
N LEU A 19 -7.27 3.66 -1.12
CA LEU A 19 -6.40 3.08 -0.09
C LEU A 19 -5.69 4.19 0.70
N GLY A 20 -5.73 4.10 2.03
CA GLY A 20 -4.98 5.00 2.91
C GLY A 20 -5.37 6.47 2.81
N ARG A 21 -6.62 6.79 2.47
CA ARG A 21 -7.12 8.17 2.43
C ARG A 21 -7.92 8.51 3.68
N LYS A 22 -7.73 9.70 4.22
CA LYS A 22 -8.52 10.22 5.35
C LYS A 22 -10.00 10.23 4.94
N LYS A 23 -10.88 9.63 5.77
CA LYS A 23 -12.34 9.65 5.57
C LYS A 23 -12.79 11.10 5.37
N GLY A 24 -13.36 11.40 4.20
CA GLY A 24 -13.85 12.74 3.84
C GLY A 24 -12.92 13.58 2.94
N ALA A 25 -11.70 13.12 2.62
CA ALA A 25 -10.88 13.79 1.62
C ALA A 25 -11.49 13.64 0.21
N LYS A 26 -11.59 14.75 -0.54
CA LYS A 26 -12.15 14.75 -1.90
C LYS A 26 -11.39 13.74 -2.76
N LEU A 27 -12.10 12.74 -3.27
CA LEU A 27 -11.57 11.69 -4.16
C LEU A 27 -11.12 12.26 -5.53
N ALA A 28 -11.49 13.50 -5.83
CA ALA A 28 -11.32 14.19 -7.10
C ALA A 28 -9.87 14.63 -7.40
N ASP A 29 -9.02 14.82 -6.38
CA ASP A 29 -7.69 15.44 -6.57
C ASP A 29 -6.54 14.44 -6.74
N ILE A 30 -6.83 13.15 -7.02
CA ILE A 30 -5.74 12.17 -7.20
C ILE A 30 -5.48 11.90 -8.68
N GLU A 31 -4.28 12.32 -9.07
CA GLU A 31 -3.51 11.92 -10.25
C GLU A 31 -3.90 10.53 -10.74
N GLY A 32 -4.41 10.48 -11.98
CA GLY A 32 -4.62 9.25 -12.75
C GLY A 32 -6.06 8.93 -13.08
N GLY A 33 -7.05 9.62 -12.49
CA GLY A 33 -8.48 9.48 -12.83
C GLY A 33 -9.04 8.06 -12.64
N ALA A 34 -8.28 7.12 -12.08
CA ALA A 34 -8.52 5.67 -12.15
C ALA A 34 -9.76 5.23 -11.37
N LEU A 35 -10.14 5.96 -10.32
CA LEU A 35 -11.36 5.71 -9.56
C LEU A 35 -12.63 6.13 -10.31
N VAL A 36 -12.55 7.14 -11.19
CA VAL A 36 -13.72 7.79 -11.82
C VAL A 36 -13.80 7.49 -13.34
N LYS A 37 -12.91 6.65 -13.90
CA LYS A 37 -12.98 6.31 -15.33
C LYS A 37 -14.29 5.57 -15.66
N LYS A 38 -15.01 6.05 -16.68
CA LYS A 38 -16.05 5.27 -17.34
C LYS A 38 -15.42 4.02 -17.95
N ARG A 39 -16.01 2.87 -17.70
CA ARG A 39 -15.50 1.56 -18.15
C ARG A 39 -16.60 0.83 -18.93
N SER A 40 -16.20 -0.11 -19.79
CA SER A 40 -17.16 -0.99 -20.45
C SER A 40 -17.77 -1.97 -19.44
N LYS A 41 -19.01 -2.42 -19.68
CA LYS A 41 -19.72 -3.36 -18.80
C LYS A 41 -18.92 -4.63 -18.47
N LYS A 42 -18.14 -5.15 -19.44
CA LYS A 42 -17.27 -6.31 -19.25
C LYS A 42 -16.13 -6.03 -18.26
N LEU A 43 -15.52 -4.85 -18.37
CA LEU A 43 -14.44 -4.44 -17.48
C LEU A 43 -14.94 -4.15 -16.06
N GLU A 44 -16.13 -3.56 -15.93
CA GLU A 44 -16.77 -3.35 -14.62
C GLU A 44 -17.03 -4.68 -13.90
N LYS A 45 -17.53 -5.71 -14.62
CA LYS A 45 -17.70 -7.05 -14.05
C LYS A 45 -16.38 -7.61 -13.54
N LYS A 46 -15.31 -7.52 -14.34
CA LYS A 46 -13.96 -7.96 -13.96
C LYS A 46 -13.44 -7.25 -12.70
N ILE A 47 -13.67 -5.94 -12.58
CA ILE A 47 -13.25 -5.18 -11.40
C ILE A 47 -14.08 -5.56 -10.18
N LYS A 48 -15.40 -5.72 -10.30
CA LYS A 48 -16.25 -6.19 -9.20
C LYS A 48 -15.82 -7.55 -8.67
N GLU A 49 -15.37 -8.45 -9.54
CA GLU A 49 -14.81 -9.74 -9.14
C GLU A 49 -13.50 -9.56 -8.34
N ARG A 50 -12.61 -8.67 -8.78
CA ARG A 50 -11.36 -8.35 -8.06
C ARG A 50 -11.60 -7.69 -6.70
N GLN A 51 -12.59 -6.80 -6.60
CA GLN A 51 -12.92 -6.09 -5.37
C GLN A 51 -13.23 -7.03 -4.19
N LYS A 52 -13.70 -8.24 -4.46
CA LYS A 52 -13.92 -9.27 -3.44
C LYS A 52 -12.64 -9.68 -2.69
N LEU A 53 -11.49 -9.55 -3.35
CA LEU A 53 -10.16 -9.90 -2.82
C LEU A 53 -9.37 -8.67 -2.38
N ALA A 54 -9.95 -7.48 -2.42
CA ALA A 54 -9.25 -6.22 -2.15
C ALA A 54 -9.00 -5.94 -0.66
N LYS A 55 -9.20 -6.91 0.24
CA LYS A 55 -9.04 -6.68 1.67
C LYS A 55 -7.54 -6.52 2.00
N VAL A 56 -7.19 -5.39 2.61
CA VAL A 56 -5.83 -5.09 3.10
C VAL A 56 -5.82 -5.21 4.62
N ASP A 57 -4.67 -5.61 5.18
CA ASP A 57 -4.48 -5.70 6.63
C ASP A 57 -4.55 -4.29 7.29
N PRO A 58 -5.26 -4.12 8.42
CA PRO A 58 -5.40 -2.81 9.07
C PRO A 58 -4.07 -2.13 9.44
N LEU A 59 -3.06 -2.89 9.88
CA LEU A 59 -1.75 -2.33 10.25
C LEU A 59 -1.00 -1.79 9.03
N LEU A 60 -1.26 -2.38 7.87
CA LEU A 60 -0.70 -1.91 6.61
C LEU A 60 -1.48 -0.68 6.10
N GLU A 61 -2.80 -0.67 6.24
CA GLU A 61 -3.65 0.47 5.88
C GLU A 61 -3.27 1.75 6.66
N GLU A 62 -2.97 1.62 7.96
CA GLU A 62 -2.45 2.73 8.78
C GLU A 62 -1.16 3.32 8.22
N GLN A 63 -0.25 2.49 7.70
CA GLN A 63 0.99 2.97 7.08
C GLN A 63 0.74 3.70 5.77
N PHE A 64 -0.20 3.20 4.96
CA PHE A 64 -0.61 3.88 3.73
C PHE A 64 -1.19 5.28 4.00
N MET A 65 -1.87 5.48 5.13
CA MET A 65 -2.32 6.82 5.54
C MET A 65 -1.17 7.79 5.81
N THR A 66 -0.04 7.30 6.31
CA THR A 66 1.15 8.13 6.56
C THR A 66 1.98 8.40 5.30
N GLY A 67 1.66 7.75 4.18
CA GLY A 67 2.40 7.87 2.92
C GLY A 67 3.74 7.11 2.89
N ARG A 68 4.10 6.38 3.96
CA ARG A 68 5.33 5.60 4.03
C ARG A 68 5.06 4.21 4.59
N VAL A 69 5.62 3.19 3.95
CA VAL A 69 5.52 1.79 4.39
C VAL A 69 6.85 1.24 4.87
N LYS A 70 6.82 0.31 5.82
CA LYS A 70 8.01 -0.41 6.30
C LYS A 70 8.33 -1.56 5.35
N ALA A 71 9.60 -1.70 5.02
CA ALA A 71 10.11 -2.71 4.12
C ALA A 71 11.44 -3.26 4.68
N CYS A 72 11.71 -4.52 4.36
CA CYS A 72 12.96 -5.21 4.65
C CYS A 72 13.82 -5.24 3.39
N ILE A 73 15.11 -4.91 3.52
CA ILE A 73 16.09 -5.05 2.45
C ILE A 73 16.55 -6.50 2.42
N SER A 74 16.38 -7.18 1.28
CA SER A 74 16.78 -8.58 1.09
C SER A 74 18.06 -8.72 0.24
N SER A 75 18.47 -7.64 -0.43
CA SER A 75 19.71 -7.56 -1.19
C SER A 75 20.94 -7.26 -0.30
N ARG A 76 22.13 -7.37 -0.89
CA ARG A 76 23.41 -6.98 -0.27
C ARG A 76 24.03 -5.81 -1.04
N PRO A 77 23.65 -4.55 -0.74
CA PRO A 77 24.04 -3.39 -1.55
C PRO A 77 25.54 -3.24 -1.77
N GLY A 78 26.36 -3.58 -0.77
CA GLY A 78 27.83 -3.51 -0.88
C GLY A 78 28.46 -4.52 -1.84
N GLN A 79 27.69 -5.50 -2.34
CA GLN A 79 28.16 -6.49 -3.32
C GLN A 79 27.48 -6.30 -4.68
N CYS A 80 26.18 -6.04 -4.69
CA CYS A 80 25.39 -5.96 -5.92
C CYS A 80 25.07 -4.54 -6.40
N GLY A 81 25.35 -3.51 -5.59
CA GLY A 81 25.00 -2.11 -5.88
C GLY A 81 23.50 -1.82 -5.87
N ARG A 82 22.66 -2.77 -5.45
CA ARG A 82 21.18 -2.64 -5.42
C ARG A 82 20.65 -2.74 -4.00
N CYS A 83 19.54 -2.05 -3.74
CA CYS A 83 18.85 -2.02 -2.46
C CYS A 83 17.42 -2.57 -2.58
N ASP A 84 17.32 -3.76 -3.17
CA ASP A 84 16.06 -4.48 -3.36
C ASP A 84 15.56 -5.11 -2.05
N GLY A 85 14.25 -5.27 -1.94
CA GLY A 85 13.57 -5.69 -0.72
C GLY A 85 12.08 -5.96 -0.92
N TYR A 86 11.38 -6.21 0.19
CA TYR A 86 9.95 -6.47 0.22
C TYR A 86 9.25 -5.73 1.37
N ILE A 87 7.95 -5.47 1.23
CA ILE A 87 7.13 -4.80 2.25
C ILE A 87 6.84 -5.75 3.40
N LEU A 88 6.91 -5.25 4.63
CA LEU A 88 6.57 -6.04 5.82
C LEU A 88 5.05 -6.15 6.00
N GLU A 89 4.54 -7.37 6.16
CA GLU A 89 3.11 -7.64 6.32
C GLU A 89 2.84 -8.59 7.51
N GLY A 90 1.58 -8.63 7.98
CA GLY A 90 1.09 -9.55 9.00
C GLY A 90 1.97 -9.65 10.26
N LYS A 91 2.26 -10.89 10.69
CA LYS A 91 3.04 -11.17 11.91
C LYS A 91 4.45 -10.59 11.89
N GLU A 92 5.07 -10.51 10.71
CA GLU A 92 6.41 -9.94 10.57
C GLU A 92 6.37 -8.44 10.84
N LEU A 93 5.35 -7.76 10.29
CA LEU A 93 5.15 -6.34 10.54
C LEU A 93 4.86 -6.04 12.02
N GLU A 94 4.04 -6.87 12.67
CA GLU A 94 3.76 -6.77 14.11
C GLU A 94 5.03 -6.89 14.94
N PHE A 95 5.84 -7.92 14.66
CA PHE A 95 7.08 -8.20 15.37
C PHE A 95 8.05 -7.02 15.31
N TYR A 96 8.35 -6.52 14.11
CA TYR A 96 9.27 -5.40 13.95
C TYR A 96 8.70 -4.09 14.49
N THR A 97 7.38 -3.88 14.39
CA THR A 97 6.74 -2.71 14.99
C THR A 97 6.88 -2.72 16.51
N LYS A 98 6.70 -3.88 17.17
CA LYS A 98 6.92 -4.03 18.61
C LYS A 98 8.38 -3.76 19.00
N LYS A 99 9.35 -4.31 18.25
CA LYS A 99 10.80 -4.09 18.49
C LYS A 99 11.20 -2.62 18.35
N ILE A 100 10.67 -1.91 17.35
CA ILE A 100 10.95 -0.47 17.16
C ILE A 100 10.36 0.33 18.33
N LYS A 101 9.11 0.03 18.73
CA LYS A 101 8.47 0.71 19.88
C LYS A 101 9.24 0.50 21.18
N SER A 102 9.68 -0.73 21.48
CA SER A 102 10.46 -1.01 22.70
C SER A 102 11.82 -0.33 22.72
N LYS A 103 12.44 -0.11 21.55
CA LYS A 103 13.72 0.61 21.46
C LYS A 103 13.55 2.12 21.66
N LYS A 104 12.43 2.70 21.21
CA LYS A 104 12.15 4.15 21.35
C LYS A 104 11.73 4.54 22.77
N GLY A 105 11.16 3.61 23.54
CA GLY A 105 10.77 3.83 24.94
C GLY A 105 11.91 3.65 25.95
N LYS A 106 13.12 3.30 25.50
CA LYS A 106 14.36 3.41 26.26
C LYS A 106 15.06 4.70 25.86
#